data_AF-A0A9X8QM57-F1
#
_entry.id   AF-A0A9X8QM57-F1
#
_cell.length_a   1.000
_cell.length_b   1.000
_cell.length_c   1.000
_cell.angle_alpha   90.00
_cell.angle_beta   90.00
_cell.angle_gamma   90.00
#
_symmetry.space_group_name_H-M   'P 1'
#
loop_
_entity.id
_entity.type
_entity.pdbx_description
1 polymer ?
#
loop_
_entity_poly.entity_id
_entity_poly.type
_entity_poly.pdbx_seq_one_letter_code
_entity_poly.pdbx_strand_id
1 'polypeptide(L)'
;MSTEPDIDTLNEEIERLRQKNAELLNESKKAKARTSELESALQAANGKLMDLELNKPVEAMLKDLFIVSPRLARMELEEHYQFVLGEDGKIQMQDKQGKPVEVQLDDEEAIRPAQFTAKDIESALVKTGKFDRILIGSRASGGGAVGVKSGSGYTPKPAVANEPKPASPFGLR
;
A
#
# COMPACT_ATOMS: atom_id res chain seq x y z
N MET A 1 50.71 -46.96 42.65
CA MET A 1 49.60 -47.48 43.47
C MET A 1 48.38 -46.68 43.12
N SER A 2 47.50 -47.25 42.30
CA SER A 2 46.22 -46.63 41.96
C SER A 2 45.28 -46.88 43.14
N THR A 3 44.96 -45.84 43.91
CA THR A 3 43.90 -45.89 44.91
C THR A 3 42.58 -45.98 44.16
N GLU A 4 41.96 -47.16 44.16
CA GLU A 4 40.59 -47.33 43.66
C GLU A 4 39.67 -46.38 44.44
N PRO A 5 38.82 -45.61 43.75
CA PRO A 5 37.86 -44.73 44.42
C PRO A 5 36.89 -45.55 45.27
N ASP A 6 36.66 -45.09 46.50
CA ASP A 6 35.74 -45.70 47.46
C ASP A 6 34.30 -45.69 46.91
N ILE A 7 33.58 -46.81 47.07
CA ILE A 7 32.25 -47.04 46.46
C ILE A 7 31.25 -45.97 46.93
N ASP A 8 31.34 -45.53 48.18
CA ASP A 8 30.46 -44.51 48.73
C ASP A 8 30.69 -43.16 48.06
N THR A 9 31.95 -42.80 47.79
CA THR A 9 32.30 -41.55 47.07
C THR A 9 31.79 -41.56 45.62
N LEU A 10 31.80 -42.72 44.96
CA LEU A 10 31.23 -42.88 43.62
C LEU A 10 29.71 -42.75 43.62
N ASN A 11 29.02 -43.29 44.63
CA ASN A 11 27.57 -43.18 44.75
C ASN A 11 27.12 -41.74 45.00
N GLU A 12 27.82 -40.99 45.86
CA GLU A 12 27.54 -39.57 46.07
C GLU A 12 27.72 -38.75 44.79
N GLU A 13 28.78 -39.01 44.03
CA GLU A 13 29.06 -38.30 42.79
C GLU A 13 28.03 -38.63 41.70
N ILE A 14 27.59 -39.90 41.60
CA ILE A 14 26.49 -40.30 40.72
C ILE A 14 25.21 -39.52 41.06
N GLU A 15 24.89 -39.35 42.33
CA GLU A 15 23.68 -38.64 42.74
C GLU A 15 23.77 -37.14 42.44
N ARG A 16 24.92 -36.50 42.67
CA ARG A 16 25.17 -35.11 42.25
C ARG A 16 25.05 -34.94 40.74
N LEU A 17 25.62 -35.86 39.96
CA LEU A 17 25.54 -35.82 38.50
C LEU A 17 24.10 -36.00 38.01
N ARG A 18 23.31 -36.86 38.65
CA ARG A 18 21.87 -37.01 38.34
C ARG A 18 21.08 -35.75 38.62
N GLN A 19 21.30 -35.12 39.78
CA GLN A 19 20.66 -33.85 40.13
C GLN A 19 21.01 -32.75 39.12
N LYS A 20 22.31 -32.58 38.82
CA LYS A 20 22.78 -31.61 37.84
C LYS A 20 22.24 -31.89 36.43
N ASN A 21 22.15 -33.15 36.04
CA ASN A 21 21.56 -33.52 34.74
C ASN A 21 20.07 -33.16 34.69
N ALA A 22 19.30 -33.43 35.77
CA ALA A 22 17.91 -33.03 35.86
C ALA A 22 17.72 -31.49 35.82
N GLU A 23 18.60 -30.75 36.49
CA GLU A 23 18.64 -29.28 36.43
C GLU A 23 18.90 -28.77 35.01
N LEU A 24 19.97 -29.23 34.37
CA LEU A 24 20.34 -28.85 33.01
C LEU A 24 19.25 -29.23 31.99
N LEU A 25 18.61 -30.38 32.19
CA LEU A 25 17.51 -30.82 31.33
C LEU A 25 16.28 -29.92 31.49
N ASN A 26 16.00 -29.46 32.71
CA ASN A 26 14.93 -28.48 32.97
C ASN A 26 15.27 -27.11 32.39
N GLU A 27 16.51 -26.64 32.54
CA GLU A 27 16.98 -25.40 31.91
C GLU A 27 16.91 -25.47 30.39
N SER A 28 17.34 -26.57 29.78
CA SER A 28 17.25 -26.80 28.34
C SER A 28 15.80 -26.75 27.85
N LYS A 29 14.87 -27.38 28.58
CA LYS A 29 13.43 -27.32 28.26
C LYS A 29 12.90 -25.89 28.36
N LYS A 30 13.24 -25.15 29.42
CA LYS A 30 12.84 -23.75 29.60
C LYS A 30 13.39 -22.85 28.49
N ALA A 31 14.66 -23.02 28.14
CA ALA A 31 15.30 -22.27 27.07
C ALA A 31 14.62 -22.52 25.72
N LYS A 32 14.37 -23.79 25.37
CA LYS A 32 13.66 -24.15 24.13
C LYS A 32 12.25 -23.58 24.07
N ALA A 33 11.51 -23.64 25.17
CA ALA A 33 10.17 -23.04 25.25
C ALA A 33 10.23 -21.53 24.99
N ARG A 34 11.16 -20.83 25.64
CA ARG A 34 11.37 -19.39 25.45
C ARG A 34 11.78 -19.03 24.02
N THR A 35 12.64 -19.83 23.39
CA THR A 35 13.02 -19.62 21.98
C THR A 35 11.80 -19.73 21.07
N SER A 36 10.98 -20.77 21.23
CA SER A 36 9.75 -20.95 20.45
C SER A 36 8.76 -19.79 20.62
N GLU A 37 8.59 -19.31 21.86
CA GLU A 37 7.76 -18.15 22.15
C GLU A 37 8.28 -16.87 21.49
N LEU A 38 9.60 -16.62 21.55
CA LEU A 38 10.23 -15.46 20.94
C LEU A 38 10.18 -15.50 19.42
N GLU A 39 10.38 -16.66 18.79
CA GLU A 39 10.24 -16.85 17.35
C GLU A 39 8.82 -16.54 16.90
N SER A 40 7.82 -17.05 17.64
CA SER A 40 6.40 -16.77 17.37
C SER A 40 6.08 -15.27 17.51
N ALA A 41 6.59 -14.62 18.56
CA ALA A 41 6.41 -13.19 18.79
C ALA A 41 7.07 -12.35 17.70
N LEU A 42 8.27 -12.74 17.24
CA LEU A 42 8.99 -12.08 16.16
C LEU A 42 8.24 -12.21 14.84
N GLN A 43 7.74 -13.39 14.51
CA GLN A 43 6.92 -13.60 13.32
C GLN A 43 5.65 -12.74 13.35
N ALA A 44 4.96 -12.69 14.49
CA ALA A 44 3.79 -11.85 14.66
C ALA A 44 4.10 -10.34 14.56
N ALA A 45 5.24 -9.90 15.11
CA ALA A 45 5.69 -8.52 15.01
C ALA A 45 6.03 -8.15 13.56
N ASN A 46 6.77 -9.01 12.85
CA ASN A 46 7.10 -8.80 11.44
C ASN A 46 5.86 -8.74 10.55
N GLY A 47 4.86 -9.59 10.80
CA GLY A 47 3.57 -9.53 10.10
C GLY A 47 2.87 -8.17 10.29
N LYS A 48 2.85 -7.66 11.53
CA LYS A 48 2.27 -6.34 11.83
C LYS A 48 3.03 -5.20 11.17
N LEU A 49 4.37 -5.27 11.12
CA LEU A 49 5.19 -4.28 10.44
C LEU A 49 4.90 -4.26 8.94
N MET A 50 4.87 -5.43 8.29
CA MET A 50 4.49 -5.52 6.87
C MET A 50 3.09 -4.99 6.60
N ASP A 51 2.14 -5.24 7.50
CA ASP A 51 0.79 -4.70 7.35
C ASP A 51 0.73 -3.17 7.45
N LEU A 52 1.50 -2.58 8.36
CA LEU A 52 1.53 -1.14 8.59
C LEU A 52 2.35 -0.38 7.55
N GLU A 53 3.50 -0.92 7.15
CA GLU A 53 4.48 -0.24 6.30
C GLU A 53 4.23 -0.48 4.82
N LEU A 54 3.60 -1.60 4.44
CA LEU A 54 3.39 -1.96 3.05
C LEU A 54 1.90 -2.15 2.73
N ASN A 55 1.21 -3.10 3.37
CA ASN A 55 -0.13 -3.49 2.91
C ASN A 55 -1.17 -2.37 3.07
N LYS A 56 -1.24 -1.70 4.21
CA LYS A 56 -2.20 -0.61 4.43
C LYS A 56 -1.94 0.61 3.55
N PRO A 57 -0.70 1.13 3.41
CA PRO A 57 -0.43 2.23 2.49
C PRO A 57 -0.76 1.87 1.04
N VAL A 58 -0.40 0.66 0.60
CA VAL A 58 -0.75 0.17 -0.75
C VAL A 58 -2.27 0.12 -0.90
N GLU A 59 -2.99 -0.47 0.05
CA GLU A 59 -4.45 -0.58 0.00
C GLU A 59 -5.13 0.80 -0.07
N ALA A 60 -4.66 1.76 0.74
CA ALA A 60 -5.15 3.13 0.72
C ALA A 60 -4.93 3.80 -0.65
N MET A 61 -3.74 3.64 -1.22
CA MET A 61 -3.43 4.18 -2.54
C MET A 61 -4.26 3.50 -3.65
N LEU A 62 -4.43 2.18 -3.60
CA LEU A 62 -5.25 1.46 -4.58
C LEU A 62 -6.72 1.90 -4.50
N LYS A 63 -7.23 2.18 -3.30
CA LYS A 63 -8.58 2.72 -3.13
C LYS A 63 -8.77 4.07 -3.82
N ASP A 64 -7.73 4.89 -3.85
CA ASP A 64 -7.78 6.23 -4.45
C ASP A 64 -7.57 6.20 -5.97
N LEU A 65 -6.92 5.16 -6.50
CA LEU A 65 -6.59 5.03 -7.93
C LEU A 65 -7.60 4.20 -8.73
N PHE A 66 -8.31 3.24 -8.10
CA PHE A 66 -9.12 2.26 -8.81
C PHE A 66 -10.61 2.36 -8.44
N ILE A 67 -11.47 2.13 -9.45
CA ILE A 67 -12.93 2.12 -9.28
C ILE A 67 -13.38 0.84 -8.55
N VAL A 68 -12.63 -0.25 -8.74
CA VAL A 68 -12.89 -1.55 -8.11
C VAL A 68 -12.35 -1.58 -6.68
N SER A 69 -12.79 -2.57 -5.89
CA SER A 69 -12.24 -2.76 -4.54
C SER A 69 -10.72 -2.93 -4.58
N PRO A 70 -9.97 -2.42 -3.58
CA PRO A 70 -8.50 -2.56 -3.52
C PRO A 70 -8.01 -3.99 -3.65
N ARG A 71 -8.77 -4.96 -3.12
CA ARG A 71 -8.47 -6.39 -3.24
C ARG A 71 -8.47 -6.87 -4.70
N LEU A 72 -9.47 -6.48 -5.49
CA LEU A 72 -9.56 -6.84 -6.91
C LEU A 72 -8.49 -6.11 -7.74
N ALA A 73 -8.28 -4.82 -7.47
CA ALA A 73 -7.22 -4.04 -8.11
C ALA A 73 -5.84 -4.69 -7.86
N ARG A 74 -5.59 -5.12 -6.62
CA ARG A 74 -4.35 -5.81 -6.25
C ARG A 74 -4.17 -7.13 -6.99
N MET A 75 -5.22 -7.95 -7.12
CA MET A 75 -5.15 -9.19 -7.88
C MET A 75 -4.79 -8.96 -9.35
N GLU A 76 -5.40 -7.96 -10.00
CA GLU A 76 -5.05 -7.61 -11.39
C GLU A 76 -3.63 -7.04 -11.50
N LEU A 77 -3.19 -6.22 -10.53
CA LEU A 77 -1.83 -5.68 -10.52
C LEU A 77 -0.78 -6.76 -10.30
N GLU A 78 -1.01 -7.74 -9.43
CA GLU A 78 -0.09 -8.87 -9.16
C GLU A 78 0.19 -9.71 -10.42
N GLU A 79 -0.63 -9.61 -11.47
CA GLU A 79 -0.34 -10.23 -12.76
C GLU A 79 0.83 -9.58 -13.51
N HIS A 80 1.23 -8.36 -13.15
CA HIS A 80 2.26 -7.59 -13.86
C HIS A 80 3.28 -6.90 -12.95
N TYR A 81 2.89 -6.57 -11.72
CA TYR A 81 3.65 -5.76 -10.78
C TYR A 81 3.58 -6.31 -9.36
N GLN A 82 4.55 -5.93 -8.54
CA GLN A 82 4.55 -6.18 -7.11
C GLN A 82 4.97 -4.91 -6.36
N PHE A 83 4.41 -4.72 -5.17
CA PHE A 83 4.86 -3.69 -4.24
C PHE A 83 5.74 -4.33 -3.19
N VAL A 84 6.93 -3.78 -3.00
CA VAL A 84 7.89 -4.28 -2.01
C VAL A 84 8.41 -3.12 -1.16
N LEU A 85 8.82 -3.43 0.07
CA LEU A 85 9.56 -2.49 0.89
C LEU A 85 11.04 -2.55 0.48
N GLY A 86 11.56 -1.44 -0.04
CA GLY A 86 12.97 -1.30 -0.39
C GLY A 86 13.87 -1.25 0.84
N GLU A 87 15.18 -1.36 0.63
CA GLU A 87 16.20 -1.26 1.70
C GLU A 87 16.17 0.09 2.43
N ASP A 88 15.65 1.12 1.77
CA ASP A 88 15.46 2.47 2.33
C ASP A 88 14.16 2.61 3.14
N GLY A 89 13.41 1.52 3.33
CA GLY A 89 12.14 1.51 4.05
C GLY A 89 10.99 2.16 3.26
N LYS A 90 11.16 2.40 1.95
CA LYS A 90 10.11 2.97 1.10
C LYS A 90 9.47 1.91 0.24
N ILE A 91 8.19 2.09 -0.03
CA ILE A 91 7.47 1.21 -0.94
C ILE A 91 7.96 1.48 -2.37
N GLN A 92 8.29 0.42 -3.09
CA GLN A 92 8.70 0.46 -4.49
C GLN A 92 7.78 -0.45 -5.31
N MET A 93 7.35 0.04 -6.47
CA MET A 93 6.64 -0.78 -7.45
C MET A 93 7.67 -1.42 -8.39
N GLN A 94 7.65 -2.74 -8.47
CA GLN A 94 8.52 -3.52 -9.33
C GLN A 94 7.70 -4.30 -10.35
N ASP A 95 8.29 -4.58 -11.51
CA ASP A 95 7.74 -5.53 -12.46
C ASP A 95 7.92 -6.98 -11.97
N LYS A 96 7.38 -7.95 -12.73
CA LYS A 96 7.57 -9.38 -12.47
C LYS A 96 9.02 -9.87 -12.54
N GLN A 97 9.94 -9.07 -13.09
CA GLN A 97 11.38 -9.36 -13.13
C GLN A 97 12.11 -8.78 -11.90
N GLY A 98 11.38 -8.10 -11.00
CA GLY A 98 11.95 -7.45 -9.82
C GLY A 98 12.60 -6.11 -10.12
N LYS A 99 12.41 -5.54 -11.31
CA LYS A 99 12.98 -4.24 -11.68
C LYS A 99 12.02 -3.10 -11.29
N PRO A 100 12.53 -1.99 -10.75
CA PRO A 100 11.70 -0.81 -10.48
C PRO A 100 10.99 -0.34 -11.75
N VAL A 101 9.69 -0.05 -11.64
CA VAL A 101 8.92 0.46 -12.77
C VAL A 101 9.36 1.88 -13.09
N GLU A 102 9.55 2.18 -14.38
CA GLU A 102 10.04 3.49 -14.82
C GLU A 102 8.90 4.41 -15.28
N VAL A 103 8.97 5.68 -14.89
CA VAL A 103 8.01 6.73 -15.24
C VAL A 103 8.75 7.86 -15.94
N GLN A 104 8.08 8.46 -16.92
CA GLN A 104 8.58 9.63 -17.63
C GLN A 104 7.79 10.81 -17.09
N LEU A 105 8.46 11.89 -16.71
CA LEU A 105 7.77 13.10 -16.25
C LEU A 105 7.28 13.89 -17.46
N ASP A 106 6.09 14.47 -17.31
CA ASP A 106 5.42 15.24 -18.38
C ASP A 106 6.25 16.44 -18.87
N ASP A 107 7.23 16.91 -18.07
CA ASP A 107 8.04 18.11 -18.33
C ASP A 107 9.53 17.85 -18.64
N GLU A 108 10.02 16.61 -18.50
CA GLU A 108 11.41 16.25 -18.81
C GLU A 108 11.47 14.86 -19.46
N GLU A 109 12.25 14.69 -20.54
CA GLU A 109 12.55 13.37 -21.13
C GLU A 109 13.33 12.43 -20.19
N ALA A 110 13.52 12.84 -18.93
CA ALA A 110 14.16 12.04 -17.90
C ALA A 110 13.25 10.87 -17.49
N ILE A 111 13.77 9.66 -17.67
CA ILE A 111 13.19 8.42 -17.16
C ILE A 111 13.73 8.22 -15.74
N ARG A 112 12.83 8.04 -14.76
CA ARG A 112 13.20 7.71 -13.37
C ARG A 112 12.34 6.57 -12.82
N PRO A 113 12.82 5.85 -11.78
CA PRO A 113 11.98 4.91 -11.05
C PRO A 113 10.72 5.59 -10.49
N ALA A 114 9.61 4.87 -10.56
CA ALA A 114 8.32 5.25 -9.99
C ALA A 114 8.47 5.42 -8.48
N GLN A 115 8.10 6.59 -7.98
CA GLN A 115 7.93 6.77 -6.55
C GLN A 115 6.55 6.22 -6.15
N PHE A 116 6.41 5.88 -4.88
CA PHE A 116 5.12 5.49 -4.31
C PHE A 116 4.21 6.72 -4.14
N THR A 117 3.73 7.23 -5.26
CA THR A 117 2.76 8.31 -5.36
C THR A 117 1.68 7.92 -6.34
N ALA A 118 0.45 8.41 -6.11
CA ALA A 118 -0.69 8.11 -6.96
C ALA A 118 -0.41 8.49 -8.43
N LYS A 119 0.17 9.68 -8.67
CA LYS A 119 0.49 10.17 -10.02
C LYS A 119 1.49 9.28 -10.75
N ASP A 120 2.63 8.95 -10.12
CA ASP A 120 3.66 8.13 -10.76
C ASP A 120 3.14 6.73 -11.11
N ILE A 121 2.33 6.14 -10.23
CA ILE A 121 1.75 4.80 -10.43
C ILE A 121 0.66 4.86 -11.50
N GLU A 122 -0.22 5.86 -11.48
CA GLU A 122 -1.18 6.09 -12.56
C GLU A 122 -0.49 6.23 -13.92
N SER A 123 0.53 7.10 -14.01
CA SER A 123 1.32 7.29 -15.24
C SER A 123 1.98 6.00 -15.72
N ALA A 124 2.54 5.18 -14.81
CA ALA A 124 3.10 3.88 -15.15
C ALA A 124 2.04 2.91 -15.70
N LEU A 125 0.85 2.89 -15.11
CA LEU A 125 -0.23 1.98 -15.51
C LEU A 125 -0.87 2.38 -16.83
N VAL A 126 -1.13 3.67 -17.04
CA VAL A 126 -1.70 4.22 -18.28
C VAL A 126 -0.80 3.92 -19.48
N LYS A 127 0.54 3.99 -19.33
CA LYS A 127 1.48 3.61 -20.40
C LYS A 127 1.28 2.19 -20.93
N THR A 128 0.78 1.28 -20.10
CA THR A 128 0.50 -0.09 -20.53
C THR A 128 -0.85 -0.26 -21.20
N GLY A 129 -1.80 0.64 -20.95
CA GLY A 129 -3.20 0.58 -21.42
C GLY A 129 -4.02 -0.60 -20.88
N LYS A 130 -3.46 -1.45 -20.01
CA LYS A 130 -4.12 -2.68 -19.53
C LYS A 130 -5.11 -2.42 -18.41
N PHE A 131 -4.92 -1.33 -17.67
CA PHE A 131 -5.65 -1.02 -16.45
C PHE A 131 -6.69 0.09 -16.63
N ASP A 132 -6.80 0.67 -17.83
CA ASP A 132 -7.69 1.79 -18.16
C ASP A 132 -9.15 1.53 -17.77
N ARG A 133 -9.59 0.27 -17.83
CA ARG A 133 -10.94 -0.17 -17.46
C ARG A 133 -11.23 -0.13 -15.96
N ILE A 134 -10.20 -0.21 -15.11
CA ILE A 134 -10.34 -0.25 -13.65
C ILE A 134 -9.79 1.01 -12.97
N LEU A 135 -8.96 1.80 -13.65
CA LEU A 135 -8.48 3.08 -13.17
C LEU A 135 -9.64 4.08 -13.05
N ILE A 136 -9.62 4.88 -11.99
CA ILE A 136 -10.49 6.05 -11.89
C ILE A 136 -9.99 7.01 -12.95
N GLY A 137 -10.66 7.00 -14.12
CA GLY A 137 -10.34 7.91 -15.20
C GLY A 137 -10.18 9.32 -14.65
N SER A 138 -9.00 9.91 -14.90
CA SER A 138 -8.56 11.21 -14.41
C SER A 138 -9.76 12.14 -14.27
N ARG A 139 -10.16 12.42 -13.03
CA ARG A 139 -11.38 13.18 -12.70
C ARG A 139 -11.50 14.33 -13.69
N ALA A 140 -12.47 14.24 -14.60
CA ALA A 140 -12.91 15.40 -15.35
C ALA A 140 -13.39 16.42 -14.31
N SER A 141 -12.53 17.38 -13.99
CA SER A 141 -12.86 18.56 -13.21
C SER A 141 -14.00 19.29 -13.93
N GLY A 142 -15.22 19.16 -13.42
CA GLY A 142 -16.32 20.08 -13.76
C GLY A 142 -17.19 19.70 -14.96
N GLY A 143 -17.76 18.51 -14.97
CA GLY A 143 -19.06 18.30 -15.64
C GLY A 143 -20.18 18.89 -14.78
N GLY A 144 -20.27 20.23 -14.74
CA GLY A 144 -21.31 20.94 -14.00
C GLY A 144 -22.69 20.44 -14.40
N ALA A 145 -23.46 20.00 -13.40
CA ALA A 145 -24.84 19.61 -13.56
C ALA A 145 -25.69 20.75 -14.15
N VAL A 146 -26.55 20.43 -15.12
CA VAL A 146 -27.85 21.10 -15.24
C VAL A 146 -28.90 20.00 -15.19
N GLY A 147 -29.20 19.53 -13.98
CA GLY A 147 -30.41 18.75 -13.75
C GLY A 147 -31.62 19.62 -14.07
N VAL A 148 -32.35 19.27 -15.12
CA VAL A 148 -33.65 19.85 -15.47
C VAL A 148 -34.61 19.58 -14.31
N LYS A 149 -34.87 20.60 -13.48
CA LYS A 149 -36.01 20.60 -12.56
C LYS A 149 -37.24 21.08 -13.31
N SER A 150 -38.05 20.12 -13.77
CA SER A 150 -39.43 20.33 -14.15
C SER A 150 -40.22 20.72 -12.89
N GLY A 151 -40.64 21.98 -12.77
CA GLY A 151 -41.42 22.44 -11.63
C GLY A 151 -41.69 23.95 -11.64
N SER A 152 -42.74 24.33 -12.36
CA SER A 152 -43.67 25.46 -12.15
C SER A 152 -43.15 26.70 -11.39
N GLY A 153 -43.13 27.86 -12.08
CA GLY A 153 -43.10 29.18 -11.43
C GLY A 153 -42.23 30.23 -12.13
N TYR A 154 -42.57 30.61 -13.37
CA TYR A 154 -41.91 31.71 -14.07
C TYR A 154 -42.47 33.06 -13.58
N THR A 155 -41.67 33.84 -12.86
CA THR A 155 -41.84 35.30 -12.76
C THR A 155 -40.61 35.95 -13.41
N PRO A 156 -40.75 36.68 -14.53
CA PRO A 156 -39.60 37.31 -15.17
C PRO A 156 -39.13 38.52 -14.37
N LYS A 157 -37.85 38.51 -13.99
CA LYS A 157 -37.14 39.73 -13.56
C LYS A 157 -36.80 40.59 -14.79
N PRO A 158 -36.94 41.91 -14.71
CA PRO A 158 -36.83 42.81 -15.85
C PRO A 158 -35.41 42.87 -16.43
N ALA A 159 -35.36 42.94 -17.76
CA ALA A 159 -34.16 42.96 -18.58
C ALA A 159 -33.30 44.21 -18.34
N VAL A 160 -31.99 43.97 -18.33
CA VAL A 160 -30.93 45.00 -18.27
C VAL A 160 -30.99 45.86 -19.53
N ALA A 161 -30.74 47.16 -19.32
CA ALA A 161 -30.96 48.27 -20.21
C ALA A 161 -30.24 48.17 -21.57
N ASN A 162 -30.93 48.73 -22.56
CA ASN A 162 -30.64 48.75 -23.99
C ASN A 162 -29.26 49.33 -24.36
N GLU A 163 -28.57 48.65 -25.27
CA GLU A 163 -27.62 49.29 -26.19
C GLU A 163 -28.40 50.07 -27.27
N PRO A 164 -28.05 51.34 -27.57
CA PRO A 164 -28.79 52.12 -28.55
C PRO A 164 -28.45 51.67 -29.99
N LYS A 165 -29.47 51.15 -30.69
CA LYS A 165 -29.43 50.92 -32.15
C LYS A 165 -29.25 52.25 -32.91
N PRO A 166 -28.42 52.32 -33.96
CA PRO A 166 -28.30 53.51 -34.79
C PRO A 166 -29.59 53.75 -35.59
N ALA A 167 -30.03 55.01 -35.61
CA ALA A 167 -31.25 55.46 -36.30
C ALA A 167 -31.11 55.30 -37.83
N SER A 168 -32.10 54.64 -38.44
CA SER A 168 -32.23 54.53 -39.91
C SER A 168 -32.98 55.76 -40.47
N PRO A 169 -32.59 56.31 -41.64
CA PRO A 169 -32.89 57.69 -42.04
C PRO A 169 -34.20 57.91 -42.82
N PHE A 170 -35.16 56.99 -42.77
CA PHE A 170 -36.40 57.13 -43.56
C PHE A 170 -37.61 57.40 -42.66
N GLY A 171 -38.05 58.66 -42.68
CA GLY A 171 -39.23 59.13 -41.96
C GLY A 171 -40.53 58.76 -42.66
N LEU A 172 -41.50 58.33 -41.84
CA LEU A 172 -42.93 58.44 -42.10
C LEU A 172 -43.57 58.86 -40.76
N ARG A 173 -44.28 60.00 -40.81
CA ARG A 173 -45.01 60.62 -39.69
C ARG A 173 -46.33 59.89 -39.44
#